data_AF-A0A6C0BUE5-F1
#
_entry.id   AF-A0A6C0BUE5-F1
#
_cell.length_a   1.000
_cell.length_b   1.000
_cell.length_c   1.000
_cell.angle_alpha   90.00
_cell.angle_beta   90.00
_cell.angle_gamma   90.00
#
_symmetry.space_group_name_H-M   'P 1'
#
loop_
_entity.id
_entity.type
_entity.pdbx_description
1 polymer ?
#
loop_
_entity_poly.entity_id
_entity_poly.type
_entity_poly.pdbx_seq_one_letter_code
_entity_poly.pdbx_strand_id
1 'polypeptide(L)'
;MKYTHSIILLHGFSMNSNDMKYYCQKLDKTFPHCKFKYIIPNAPKRKITIYNNKVYQSWYDYLTPHCDIEPEINNNQLLQTRKKIHKLIDKEIKYIGDPSKVFISGMSQGCCVAIDAGITYPQKIGGIFGFKGHVIKRSLEDFQKKQKIWVCHGKNDKTIYYNFAKKTYMNLKKKNPDLKLLTQENVNHSVPSGIIKQMESLLKWFK
;
A
#
# COMPACT_ATOMS: atom_id res chain seq x y z
N MET A 1 17.75 -21.49 5.92
CA MET A 1 16.41 -21.74 5.32
C MET A 1 16.12 -20.68 4.28
N LYS A 2 15.61 -21.04 3.09
CA LYS A 2 15.25 -20.09 2.01
C LYS A 2 13.83 -19.55 2.20
N TYR A 3 13.62 -18.25 2.01
CA TYR A 3 12.28 -17.63 2.02
C TYR A 3 11.44 -18.15 0.85
N THR A 4 10.12 -18.30 1.05
CA THR A 4 9.19 -18.76 0.01
C THR A 4 8.52 -17.60 -0.72
N HIS A 5 8.36 -16.46 -0.06
CA HIS A 5 7.69 -15.28 -0.61
C HIS A 5 8.43 -14.00 -0.17
N SER A 6 8.29 -12.92 -0.93
CA SER A 6 8.77 -11.59 -0.54
C SER A 6 7.61 -10.62 -0.42
N ILE A 7 7.63 -9.77 0.63
CA ILE A 7 6.66 -8.69 0.83
C ILE A 7 7.42 -7.37 0.92
N ILE A 8 7.21 -6.47 -0.04
CA ILE A 8 7.65 -5.08 0.07
C ILE A 8 6.57 -4.31 0.83
N LEU A 9 6.87 -3.88 2.05
CA LEU A 9 5.89 -3.30 2.98
C LEU A 9 6.20 -1.83 3.26
N LEU A 10 5.31 -0.94 2.81
CA LEU A 10 5.51 0.51 2.84
C LEU A 10 4.75 1.15 4.01
N HIS A 11 5.47 1.92 4.84
CA HIS A 11 4.89 2.59 6.00
C HIS A 11 4.06 3.83 5.63
N GLY A 12 3.22 4.29 6.57
CA GLY A 12 2.42 5.51 6.42
C GLY A 12 3.24 6.79 6.52
N PHE A 13 2.59 7.92 6.30
CA PHE A 13 3.19 9.25 6.46
C PHE A 13 3.75 9.42 7.89
N SER A 14 4.93 10.03 8.03
CA SER A 14 5.65 10.27 9.30
C SER A 14 6.14 9.02 10.06
N MET A 15 5.74 7.82 9.64
CA MET A 15 6.21 6.54 10.18
C MET A 15 7.61 6.17 9.67
N ASN A 16 8.13 5.05 10.15
CA ASN A 16 9.37 4.40 9.73
C ASN A 16 9.21 2.86 9.64
N SER A 17 10.28 2.17 9.24
CA SER A 17 10.29 0.72 9.05
C SER A 17 9.96 -0.09 10.31
N ASN A 18 10.32 0.38 11.51
CA ASN A 18 10.02 -0.32 12.76
C ASN A 18 8.51 -0.33 13.07
N ASP A 19 7.79 0.69 12.64
CA ASP A 19 6.34 0.80 12.89
C ASP A 19 5.54 -0.27 12.13
N MET A 20 6.16 -0.91 11.13
CA MET A 20 5.56 -1.98 10.33
C MET A 20 5.73 -3.38 10.95
N LYS A 21 6.49 -3.51 12.05
CA LYS A 21 6.69 -4.79 12.76
C LYS A 21 5.36 -5.42 13.19
N TYR A 22 4.40 -4.60 13.59
CA TYR A 22 3.06 -5.07 13.95
C TYR A 22 2.40 -5.84 12.80
N TYR A 23 2.44 -5.30 11.58
CA TYR A 23 1.90 -5.98 10.41
C TYR A 23 2.66 -7.26 10.09
N CYS A 24 3.99 -7.26 10.20
CA CYS A 24 4.81 -8.46 9.98
C CYS A 24 4.38 -9.59 10.93
N GLN A 25 4.26 -9.31 12.23
CA GLN A 25 3.81 -10.30 13.22
C GLN A 25 2.41 -10.86 12.93
N LYS A 26 1.48 -10.00 12.47
CA LYS A 26 0.12 -10.44 12.12
C LYS A 26 0.13 -11.30 10.85
N LEU A 27 0.88 -10.90 9.83
CA LEU A 27 1.03 -11.67 8.59
C LEU A 27 1.66 -13.04 8.86
N ASP A 28 2.75 -13.10 9.63
CA ASP A 28 3.41 -14.37 9.99
C ASP A 28 2.46 -15.31 10.74
N LYS A 29 1.66 -14.77 11.68
CA LYS A 29 0.64 -15.55 12.40
C LYS A 29 -0.49 -16.03 11.48
N THR A 30 -0.88 -15.21 10.50
CA THR A 30 -1.97 -15.54 9.57
C THR A 30 -1.55 -16.54 8.49
N PHE A 31 -0.28 -16.54 8.10
CA PHE A 31 0.26 -17.40 7.04
C PHE A 31 1.41 -18.27 7.55
N PRO A 32 1.18 -19.19 8.52
CA PRO A 32 2.25 -19.96 9.15
C PRO A 32 3.02 -20.88 8.18
N HIS A 33 2.43 -21.20 7.02
CA HIS A 33 3.07 -22.00 5.97
C HIS A 33 3.94 -21.18 5.01
N CYS A 34 3.88 -19.84 5.08
CA CYS A 34 4.70 -18.95 4.28
C CYS A 34 5.92 -18.48 5.07
N LYS A 35 7.10 -18.50 4.45
CA LYS A 35 8.32 -17.89 4.99
C LYS A 35 8.55 -16.58 4.26
N PHE A 36 8.06 -15.49 4.82
CA PHE A 36 8.17 -14.18 4.20
C PHE A 36 9.54 -13.54 4.41
N LYS A 37 10.09 -12.99 3.33
CA LYS A 37 11.14 -11.98 3.37
C LYS A 37 10.48 -10.61 3.33
N TYR A 38 10.57 -9.85 4.43
CA TYR A 38 10.04 -8.50 4.49
C TYR A 38 11.07 -7.47 4.03
N ILE A 39 10.71 -6.66 3.03
CA ILE A 39 11.49 -5.51 2.59
C ILE A 39 10.74 -4.25 3.02
N ILE A 40 11.26 -3.55 4.02
CA ILE A 40 10.58 -2.41 4.64
C ILE A 40 11.43 -1.15 4.45
N PRO A 41 11.44 -0.55 3.24
CA PRO A 41 12.23 0.64 2.98
C PRO A 41 11.70 1.83 3.80
N ASN A 42 12.59 2.68 4.28
CA ASN A 42 12.21 3.99 4.81
C ASN A 42 11.97 4.97 3.67
N ALA A 43 10.88 5.72 3.76
CA ALA A 43 10.63 6.85 2.88
C ALA A 43 11.70 7.93 3.08
N PRO A 44 12.08 8.69 2.03
CA PRO A 44 13.00 9.81 2.19
C PRO A 44 12.47 10.86 3.19
N LYS A 45 13.37 11.59 3.84
CA LYS A 45 13.01 12.81 4.55
C LYS A 45 12.67 13.89 3.53
N ARG A 46 11.48 14.48 3.62
CA ARG A 46 10.95 15.49 2.70
C ARG A 46 10.35 16.65 3.47
N LYS A 47 10.50 17.87 2.95
CA LYS A 47 9.70 19.02 3.39
C LYS A 47 8.26 18.80 2.96
N ILE A 48 7.32 19.06 3.86
CA ILE A 48 5.89 18.85 3.60
C ILE A 48 5.17 20.19 3.57
N THR A 49 4.57 20.51 2.42
CA THR A 49 3.99 21.82 2.12
C THR A 49 2.88 22.17 3.09
N ILE A 50 1.91 21.26 3.33
CA ILE A 50 0.81 21.49 4.29
C ILE A 50 1.26 21.64 5.75
N TYR A 51 2.52 21.32 6.07
CA TYR A 51 3.10 21.46 7.41
C TYR A 51 4.19 22.53 7.45
N ASN A 52 4.01 23.63 6.71
CA ASN A 52 4.94 24.76 6.66
C ASN A 52 6.38 24.31 6.34
N ASN A 53 6.53 23.38 5.39
CA ASN A 53 7.81 22.82 4.96
C ASN A 53 8.62 22.10 6.06
N LYS A 54 7.99 21.70 7.17
CA LYS A 54 8.60 20.81 8.17
C LYS A 54 8.99 19.48 7.51
N VAL A 55 10.06 18.88 8.04
CA VAL A 55 10.66 17.67 7.46
C VAL A 55 10.08 16.42 8.11
N TYR A 56 9.50 15.54 7.30
CA TYR A 56 8.96 14.24 7.71
C TYR A 56 9.47 13.11 6.81
N GLN A 57 9.41 11.88 7.29
CA GLN A 57 9.56 10.71 6.41
C GLN A 57 8.29 10.56 5.59
N SER A 58 8.42 10.71 4.27
CA SER A 58 7.27 10.73 3.38
C SER A 58 7.62 10.29 1.96
N TRP A 59 6.70 9.54 1.36
CA TRP A 59 6.86 9.02 0.00
C TRP A 59 6.70 10.11 -1.06
N TYR A 60 5.83 11.08 -0.80
CA TYR A 60 5.56 12.26 -1.61
C TYR A 60 4.99 13.37 -0.71
N ASP A 61 5.21 14.62 -1.11
CA ASP A 61 4.67 15.79 -0.42
C ASP A 61 3.16 15.95 -0.68
N TYR A 62 2.43 16.37 0.35
CA TYR A 62 1.05 16.83 0.28
C TYR A 62 1.05 18.35 0.12
N LEU A 63 0.46 18.84 -0.96
CA LEU A 63 0.40 20.27 -1.29
C LEU A 63 -0.87 20.92 -0.74
N THR A 64 -1.95 20.15 -0.59
CA THR A 64 -3.25 20.60 -0.04
C THR A 64 -3.71 19.70 1.11
N PRO A 65 -4.37 20.24 2.15
CA PRO A 65 -4.73 19.51 3.37
C PRO A 65 -6.10 18.80 3.28
N HIS A 66 -6.40 18.11 2.18
CA HIS A 66 -7.69 17.45 1.97
C HIS A 66 -7.71 16.00 2.49
N CYS A 67 -8.82 15.63 3.14
CA CYS A 67 -9.04 14.28 3.69
C CYS A 67 -10.25 13.56 3.06
N ASP A 68 -11.16 14.33 2.43
CA ASP A 68 -12.45 13.92 1.85
C ASP A 68 -12.47 13.99 0.31
N ILE A 69 -11.42 14.53 -0.29
CA ILE A 69 -11.10 14.48 -1.71
C ILE A 69 -9.62 14.17 -1.89
N GLU A 70 -9.19 13.94 -3.14
CA GLU A 70 -7.78 13.67 -3.42
C GLU A 70 -6.97 14.93 -3.15
N PRO A 71 -5.98 14.89 -2.24
CA PRO A 71 -5.08 16.02 -2.06
C PRO A 71 -4.19 16.17 -3.30
N GLU A 72 -3.86 17.40 -3.64
CA GLU A 72 -2.74 17.65 -4.55
C GLU A 72 -1.45 17.15 -3.90
N ILE A 73 -0.64 16.44 -4.69
CA ILE A 73 0.62 15.86 -4.25
C ILE A 73 1.75 16.22 -5.21
N ASN A 74 2.99 16.13 -4.73
CA ASN A 74 4.14 16.30 -5.59
C ASN A 74 4.35 15.07 -6.49
N ASN A 75 3.86 15.15 -7.73
CA ASN A 75 3.93 14.08 -8.72
C ASN A 75 5.37 13.64 -9.05
N ASN A 76 6.33 14.56 -9.09
CA ASN A 76 7.73 14.21 -9.35
C ASN A 76 8.28 13.30 -8.25
N GLN A 77 7.92 13.57 -7.00
CA GLN A 77 8.31 12.73 -5.87
C GLN A 77 7.62 11.36 -5.89
N LEU A 78 6.34 11.31 -6.28
CA LEU A 78 5.63 10.04 -6.51
C LEU A 78 6.34 9.20 -7.58
N LEU A 79 6.65 9.77 -8.74
CA LEU A 79 7.33 9.08 -9.85
C LEU A 79 8.73 8.57 -9.44
N GLN A 80 9.48 9.36 -8.68
CA GLN A 80 10.77 8.92 -8.13
C GLN A 80 10.60 7.75 -7.17
N THR A 81 9.59 7.80 -6.29
CA THR A 81 9.26 6.71 -5.38
C THR A 81 8.86 5.46 -6.15
N ARG A 82 7.95 5.58 -7.13
CA ARG A 82 7.54 4.48 -8.03
C ARG A 82 8.75 3.77 -8.64
N LYS A 83 9.67 4.52 -9.24
CA LYS A 83 10.89 3.96 -9.86
C LYS A 83 11.77 3.22 -8.85
N LYS A 84 11.87 3.70 -7.61
CA LYS A 84 12.63 3.02 -6.55
C LYS A 84 11.94 1.71 -6.13
N ILE A 85 10.61 1.73 -6.00
CA ILE A 85 9.84 0.54 -5.63
C ILE A 85 9.85 -0.50 -6.75
N HIS A 86 9.74 -0.11 -8.01
CA HIS A 86 9.90 -1.03 -9.15
C HIS A 86 11.25 -1.75 -9.12
N LYS A 87 12.35 -1.04 -8.85
CA LYS A 87 13.67 -1.68 -8.65
C LYS A 87 13.71 -2.66 -7.49
N LEU A 88 12.94 -2.44 -6.42
CA LEU A 88 12.84 -3.40 -5.32
C LEU A 88 12.04 -4.63 -5.76
N ILE A 89 10.96 -4.45 -6.51
CA ILE A 89 10.19 -5.56 -7.10
C ILE A 89 11.12 -6.41 -7.97
N ASP A 90 11.89 -5.81 -8.90
CA ASP A 90 12.84 -6.52 -9.77
C ASP A 90 13.84 -7.36 -8.95
N LYS A 91 14.41 -6.78 -7.89
CA LYS A 91 15.36 -7.45 -7.01
C LYS A 91 14.74 -8.64 -6.29
N GLU A 92 13.52 -8.50 -5.79
CA GLU A 92 12.85 -9.57 -5.07
C GLU A 92 12.33 -10.66 -6.01
N ILE A 93 11.89 -10.31 -7.22
CA ILE A 93 11.59 -11.30 -8.26
C ILE A 93 12.84 -12.13 -8.57
N LYS A 94 14.00 -11.48 -8.76
CA LYS A 94 15.26 -12.19 -8.98
C LYS A 94 15.66 -13.08 -7.79
N TYR A 95 15.42 -12.63 -6.56
CA TYR A 95 15.76 -13.38 -5.35
C TYR A 95 14.88 -14.61 -5.15
N ILE A 96 13.56 -14.46 -5.30
CA ILE A 96 12.58 -15.54 -5.13
C ILE A 96 12.58 -16.50 -6.33
N GLY A 97 12.84 -15.96 -7.53
CA GLY A 97 12.79 -16.70 -8.80
C GLY A 97 11.40 -16.87 -9.38
N ASP A 98 10.37 -16.27 -8.74
CA ASP A 98 8.97 -16.40 -9.13
C ASP A 98 8.19 -15.11 -8.79
N PRO A 99 7.77 -14.33 -9.80
CA PRO A 99 7.01 -13.10 -9.60
C PRO A 99 5.68 -13.29 -8.87
N SER A 100 5.05 -14.47 -9.00
CA SER A 100 3.77 -14.77 -8.34
C SER A 100 3.90 -14.88 -6.82
N LYS A 101 5.13 -14.89 -6.30
CA LYS A 101 5.45 -14.96 -4.87
C LYS A 101 6.00 -13.65 -4.30
N VAL A 102 6.02 -12.59 -5.10
CA VAL A 102 6.41 -11.23 -4.69
C VAL A 102 5.16 -10.38 -4.53
N PHE A 103 4.98 -9.80 -3.34
CA PHE A 103 3.85 -8.95 -3.01
C PHE A 103 4.31 -7.56 -2.66
N ILE A 104 3.45 -6.58 -2.92
CA ILE A 104 3.62 -5.21 -2.42
C ILE A 104 2.45 -4.83 -1.54
N SER A 105 2.76 -4.16 -0.43
CA SER A 105 1.79 -3.75 0.56
C SER A 105 2.17 -2.44 1.21
N GLY A 106 1.20 -1.80 1.86
CA GLY A 106 1.49 -0.66 2.70
C GLY A 106 0.29 -0.17 3.50
N MET A 107 0.56 0.77 4.40
CA MET A 107 -0.42 1.44 5.24
C MET A 107 -0.50 2.93 4.87
N SER A 108 -1.71 3.50 4.80
CA SER A 108 -1.93 4.94 4.59
C SER A 108 -1.21 5.47 3.34
N GLN A 109 -0.31 6.45 3.47
CA GLN A 109 0.51 6.94 2.34
C GLN A 109 1.26 5.79 1.63
N GLY A 110 1.79 4.82 2.39
CA GLY A 110 2.43 3.62 1.84
C GLY A 110 1.48 2.69 1.09
N CYS A 111 0.20 2.62 1.48
CA CYS A 111 -0.83 1.89 0.72
C CYS A 111 -1.04 2.52 -0.66
N CYS A 112 -1.12 3.86 -0.71
CA CYS A 112 -1.28 4.60 -1.96
C CYS A 112 -0.11 4.34 -2.91
N VAL A 113 1.12 4.34 -2.38
CA VAL A 113 2.34 4.02 -3.15
C VAL A 113 2.39 2.55 -3.56
N ALA A 114 1.95 1.63 -2.70
CA ALA A 114 1.91 0.21 -3.03
C ALA A 114 0.99 -0.06 -4.22
N ILE A 115 -0.17 0.59 -4.25
CA ILE A 115 -1.10 0.54 -5.37
C ILE A 115 -0.48 1.19 -6.61
N ASP A 116 0.04 2.42 -6.48
CA ASP A 116 0.71 3.13 -7.59
C ASP A 116 1.79 2.28 -8.24
N ALA A 117 2.75 1.80 -7.45
CA ALA A 117 3.85 1.02 -7.96
C ALA A 117 3.37 -0.31 -8.56
N GLY A 118 2.43 -1.01 -7.91
CA GLY A 118 1.99 -2.32 -8.39
C GLY A 118 1.18 -2.29 -9.69
N ILE A 119 0.25 -1.33 -9.86
CA ILE A 119 -0.60 -1.26 -11.07
C ILE A 119 0.14 -0.65 -12.27
N THR A 120 1.20 0.11 -12.01
CA THR A 120 2.08 0.69 -13.03
C THR A 120 3.29 -0.18 -13.34
N TYR A 121 3.49 -1.29 -12.61
CA TYR A 121 4.56 -2.24 -12.89
C TYR A 121 4.20 -3.10 -14.12
N PRO A 122 5.11 -3.31 -15.08
CA PRO A 122 4.77 -3.94 -16.38
C PRO A 122 4.50 -5.44 -16.30
N GLN A 123 4.89 -6.11 -15.21
CA GLN A 123 4.72 -7.56 -15.04
C GLN A 123 3.67 -7.88 -13.94
N LYS A 124 3.01 -9.03 -14.06
CA LYS A 124 2.17 -9.55 -12.97
C LYS A 124 3.04 -9.99 -11.80
N ILE A 125 2.64 -9.60 -10.59
CA ILE A 125 3.24 -10.04 -9.33
C ILE A 125 2.21 -10.84 -8.51
N GLY A 126 2.61 -11.39 -7.37
CA GLY A 126 1.73 -12.17 -6.48
C GLY A 126 0.49 -11.40 -6.04
N GLY A 127 0.64 -10.09 -5.85
CA GLY A 127 -0.48 -9.17 -5.72
C GLY A 127 -0.15 -7.93 -4.90
N ILE A 128 -1.15 -7.08 -4.79
CA ILE A 128 -1.13 -5.86 -3.99
C ILE A 128 -2.12 -6.05 -2.85
N PHE A 129 -1.69 -5.84 -1.61
CA PHE A 129 -2.61 -5.75 -0.49
C PHE A 129 -2.38 -4.50 0.36
N GLY A 130 -3.42 -3.71 0.63
CA GLY A 130 -3.25 -2.37 1.21
C GLY A 130 -4.16 -2.09 2.41
N PHE A 131 -3.65 -1.31 3.36
CA PHE A 131 -4.39 -0.91 4.56
C PHE A 131 -4.64 0.59 4.55
N LYS A 132 -5.92 0.99 4.64
CA LYS A 132 -6.37 2.36 4.95
C LYS A 132 -5.73 3.43 4.06
N GLY A 133 -5.70 3.20 2.74
CA GLY A 133 -5.18 4.15 1.75
C GLY A 133 -6.25 4.64 0.77
N HIS A 134 -5.82 5.11 -0.38
CA HIS A 134 -6.67 5.40 -1.54
C HIS A 134 -5.88 5.17 -2.84
N VAL A 135 -6.54 5.29 -3.98
CA VAL A 135 -5.90 5.23 -5.30
C VAL A 135 -5.63 6.64 -5.79
N ILE A 136 -4.36 6.94 -6.08
CA ILE A 136 -3.94 8.23 -6.68
C ILE A 136 -4.41 8.26 -8.14
N LYS A 137 -5.05 9.35 -8.58
CA LYS A 137 -5.58 9.49 -9.95
C LYS A 137 -4.50 9.32 -11.00
N ARG A 138 -3.32 9.90 -10.78
CA ARG A 138 -2.15 9.76 -11.66
C ARG A 138 -1.80 8.28 -11.92
N SER A 139 -1.93 7.42 -10.91
CA SER A 139 -1.65 5.97 -11.06
C SER A 139 -2.61 5.28 -12.03
N LEU A 140 -3.85 5.79 -12.18
CA LEU A 140 -4.82 5.26 -13.14
C LEU A 140 -4.54 5.72 -14.58
N GLU A 141 -3.92 6.90 -14.73
CA GLU A 141 -3.44 7.44 -16.01
C GLU A 141 -2.23 6.63 -16.49
N ASP A 142 -1.32 6.31 -15.58
CA ASP A 142 -0.10 5.54 -15.87
C ASP A 142 -0.31 4.00 -15.80
N PHE A 143 -1.56 3.53 -15.68
CA PHE A 143 -1.89 2.12 -15.46
C PHE A 143 -1.29 1.20 -16.54
N GLN A 144 -0.56 0.17 -16.14
CA GLN A 144 0.11 -0.76 -17.06
C GLN A 144 -0.48 -2.16 -17.03
N LYS A 145 -0.78 -2.69 -15.84
CA LYS A 145 -1.16 -4.10 -15.70
C LYS A 145 -2.24 -4.32 -14.65
N LYS A 146 -3.17 -5.21 -14.98
CA LYS A 146 -4.11 -5.77 -14.01
C LYS A 146 -3.35 -6.67 -13.02
N GLN A 147 -3.60 -6.48 -11.73
CA GLN A 147 -3.01 -7.21 -10.63
C GLN A 147 -4.10 -7.87 -9.75
N LYS A 148 -3.72 -8.90 -8.98
CA LYS A 148 -4.53 -9.35 -7.85
C LYS A 148 -4.48 -8.23 -6.80
N ILE A 149 -5.62 -7.66 -6.39
CA ILE A 149 -5.65 -6.53 -5.44
C ILE A 149 -6.63 -6.81 -4.30
N TRP A 150 -6.18 -6.61 -3.07
CA TRP A 150 -7.00 -6.54 -1.87
C TRP A 150 -6.74 -5.25 -1.11
N VAL A 151 -7.76 -4.58 -0.64
CA VAL A 151 -7.61 -3.38 0.19
C VAL A 151 -8.64 -3.39 1.30
N CYS A 152 -8.34 -2.76 2.43
CA CYS A 152 -9.30 -2.56 3.50
C CYS A 152 -9.38 -1.10 3.94
N HIS A 153 -10.58 -0.65 4.30
CA HIS A 153 -10.81 0.71 4.81
C HIS A 153 -11.91 0.72 5.87
N GLY A 154 -11.74 1.58 6.87
CA GLY A 154 -12.71 1.76 7.95
C GLY A 154 -13.63 2.95 7.72
N LYS A 155 -14.92 2.83 8.06
CA LYS A 155 -15.90 3.92 7.93
C LYS A 155 -15.68 5.05 8.93
N ASN A 156 -15.04 4.77 10.07
CA ASN A 156 -14.69 5.76 11.09
C ASN A 156 -13.28 6.34 10.88
N ASP A 157 -12.68 6.15 9.71
CA ASP A 157 -11.41 6.77 9.35
C ASP A 157 -11.61 8.27 9.06
N LYS A 158 -11.01 9.12 9.91
CA LYS A 158 -11.02 10.58 9.79
C LYS A 158 -9.69 11.15 9.27
N THR A 159 -8.75 10.32 8.86
CA THR A 159 -7.50 10.74 8.22
C THR A 159 -7.61 10.63 6.71
N ILE A 160 -8.17 9.51 6.23
CA ILE A 160 -8.58 9.35 4.84
C ILE A 160 -10.04 8.92 4.87
N TYR A 161 -10.94 9.84 4.55
CA TYR A 161 -12.37 9.59 4.73
C TYR A 161 -12.82 8.41 3.86
N TYR A 162 -13.65 7.55 4.44
CA TYR A 162 -14.07 6.31 3.78
C TYR A 162 -14.74 6.54 2.42
N ASN A 163 -15.65 7.51 2.31
CA ASN A 163 -16.37 7.75 1.06
C ASN A 163 -15.43 8.17 -0.06
N PHE A 164 -14.40 8.96 0.26
CA PHE A 164 -13.32 9.29 -0.66
C PHE A 164 -12.54 8.06 -1.08
N ALA A 165 -11.97 7.32 -0.12
CA ALA A 165 -11.19 6.11 -0.40
C ALA A 165 -12.00 5.11 -1.24
N LYS A 166 -13.24 4.82 -0.85
CA LYS A 166 -14.18 3.94 -1.58
C LYS A 166 -14.34 4.39 -3.02
N LYS A 167 -14.58 5.68 -3.28
CA LYS A 167 -14.72 6.23 -4.64
C LYS A 167 -13.47 5.95 -5.48
N THR A 168 -12.27 6.15 -4.94
CA THR A 168 -11.01 5.87 -5.65
C THR A 168 -10.83 4.38 -5.96
N TYR A 169 -11.17 3.48 -5.03
CA TYR A 169 -11.13 2.03 -5.26
C TYR A 169 -12.15 1.59 -6.32
N MET A 170 -13.35 2.17 -6.34
CA MET A 170 -14.34 1.88 -7.38
C MET A 170 -13.86 2.34 -8.77
N ASN A 171 -13.13 3.46 -8.85
CA ASN A 171 -12.51 3.89 -10.11
C ASN A 171 -11.45 2.90 -10.59
N LEU A 172 -10.58 2.41 -9.70
CA LEU A 172 -9.61 1.37 -10.05
C LEU A 172 -10.30 0.07 -10.47
N LYS A 173 -11.40 -0.31 -9.79
CA LYS A 173 -12.15 -1.54 -10.11
C LYS A 173 -12.70 -1.56 -11.54
N LYS A 174 -13.00 -0.41 -12.14
CA LYS A 174 -13.36 -0.32 -13.57
C LYS A 174 -12.24 -0.83 -14.49
N LYS A 175 -10.97 -0.57 -14.14
CA LYS A 175 -9.79 -1.06 -14.89
C LYS A 175 -9.28 -2.43 -14.40
N ASN A 176 -9.51 -2.76 -13.13
CA ASN A 176 -9.07 -3.99 -12.46
C ASN A 176 -10.23 -4.67 -11.71
N PRO A 177 -11.15 -5.36 -12.42
CA PRO A 177 -12.42 -5.84 -11.85
C PRO A 177 -12.28 -6.75 -10.62
N ASP A 178 -11.19 -7.50 -10.53
CA ASP A 178 -10.93 -8.46 -9.44
C ASP A 178 -10.50 -7.81 -8.11
N LEU A 179 -10.45 -6.47 -8.05
CA LEU A 179 -10.16 -5.75 -6.81
C LEU A 179 -11.20 -6.08 -5.73
N LYS A 180 -10.71 -6.59 -4.59
CA LYS A 180 -11.49 -6.83 -3.37
C LYS A 180 -11.29 -5.68 -2.38
N LEU A 181 -12.38 -5.05 -1.96
CA LEU A 181 -12.40 -4.04 -0.90
C LEU A 181 -13.12 -4.60 0.32
N LEU A 182 -12.43 -4.67 1.45
CA LEU A 182 -13.03 -4.93 2.76
C LEU A 182 -13.39 -3.59 3.43
N THR A 183 -14.69 -3.35 3.62
CA THR A 183 -15.20 -2.23 4.42
C THR A 183 -15.46 -2.68 5.85
N GLN A 184 -15.13 -1.82 6.83
CA GLN A 184 -15.37 -2.10 8.25
C GLN A 184 -16.04 -0.90 8.95
N GLU A 185 -17.15 -1.12 9.67
CA GLU A 185 -17.92 -0.03 10.33
C GLU A 185 -17.10 0.72 11.38
N ASN A 186 -16.64 0.04 12.43
CA ASN A 186 -16.04 0.66 13.61
C ASN A 186 -14.51 0.76 13.55
N VAL A 187 -13.95 0.92 12.35
CA VAL A 187 -12.49 0.96 12.14
C VAL A 187 -12.03 2.37 11.83
N ASN A 188 -10.99 2.81 12.54
CA ASN A 188 -10.35 4.11 12.37
C ASN A 188 -8.95 3.96 11.73
N HIS A 189 -8.22 5.07 11.59
CA HIS A 189 -6.92 5.09 10.91
C HIS A 189 -5.78 4.43 11.71
N SER A 190 -5.95 4.15 13.00
CA SER A 190 -4.88 3.56 13.83
C SER A 190 -4.51 2.15 13.35
N VAL A 191 -3.22 1.82 13.35
CA VAL A 191 -2.70 0.51 12.90
C VAL A 191 -3.47 -0.71 13.45
N PRO A 192 -3.71 -0.86 14.78
CA PRO A 192 -4.35 -2.06 15.32
C PRO A 192 -5.86 -2.14 15.03
N SER A 193 -6.51 -1.03 14.66
CA SER A 193 -7.95 -1.00 14.46
C SER A 193 -8.38 -1.90 13.30
N GLY A 194 -9.27 -2.86 13.60
CA GLY A 194 -9.87 -3.76 12.61
C GLY A 194 -9.00 -4.95 12.18
N ILE A 195 -7.81 -5.13 12.76
CA ILE A 195 -6.78 -6.05 12.27
C ILE A 195 -7.23 -7.52 12.15
N ILE A 196 -8.06 -8.01 13.08
CA ILE A 196 -8.48 -9.42 13.12
C ILE A 196 -9.26 -9.77 11.84
N LYS A 197 -10.34 -9.01 11.57
CA LYS A 197 -11.16 -9.18 10.35
C LYS A 197 -10.36 -8.88 9.06
N GLN A 198 -9.40 -7.96 9.12
CA GLN A 198 -8.50 -7.69 7.99
C GLN A 198 -7.67 -8.92 7.64
N MET A 199 -7.03 -9.54 8.62
CA MET A 199 -6.23 -10.75 8.43
C MET A 199 -7.08 -11.94 7.98
N GLU A 200 -8.27 -12.15 8.56
CA GLU A 200 -9.21 -13.20 8.14
C GLU A 200 -9.63 -13.05 6.67
N SER A 201 -9.95 -11.83 6.24
CA SER A 201 -10.30 -11.55 4.86
C SER A 201 -9.10 -11.69 3.92
N LEU A 202 -7.93 -11.20 4.34
CA LEU A 202 -6.69 -11.29 3.57
C LEU A 202 -6.28 -12.76 3.37
N LEU A 203 -6.44 -13.62 4.38
CA LEU A 203 -6.19 -15.06 4.27
C LEU A 203 -7.03 -15.71 3.16
N LYS A 204 -8.31 -15.35 3.06
CA LYS A 204 -9.20 -15.84 1.99
C LYS A 204 -8.83 -15.31 0.62
N TRP A 205 -8.25 -14.11 0.54
CA TRP A 205 -7.78 -13.53 -0.70
C TRP A 205 -6.41 -14.08 -1.13
N PHE A 206 -5.54 -14.44 -0.20
CA PHE A 206 -4.18 -14.90 -0.48
C PHE A 206 -4.19 -16.28 -1.13
N LYS A 207 -5.09 -17.17 -0.68
CA LYS A 207 -5.41 -18.45 -1.35
C LYS A 207 -5.78 -18.22 -2.82
#